data_AF-A0A1T4WPM0-F1
#
_entry.id   AF-A0A1T4WPM0-F1
#
_cell.length_a   1.000
_cell.length_b   1.000
_cell.length_c   1.000
_cell.angle_alpha   90.00
_cell.angle_beta   90.00
_cell.angle_gamma   90.00
#
_symmetry.space_group_name_H-M   'P 1'
#
loop_
_entity.id
_entity.type
_entity.pdbx_description
1 polymer ?
#
loop_
_entity_poly.entity_id
_entity_poly.type
_entity_poly.pdbx_seq_one_letter_code
_entity_poly.pdbx_strand_id
1 'polypeptide(L)'
;MFDRKPTSFESCLEAASENTRVEVVHGWIWKEEQWEAHAWCEFDDRVIDLTESRHSMPKFDFYVKFKVDPKRCKRYTRLHFFELVGDEGHFGPFDKEFFFAASSATDPLERLQ
;
A
#
# COMPACT_ATOMS: atom_id res chain seq x y z
N MET A 1 7.45 -2.26 -26.65
CA MET A 1 6.58 -1.86 -25.53
C MET A 1 7.04 -2.69 -24.36
N PHE A 2 7.65 -2.08 -23.35
CA PHE A 2 8.20 -2.84 -22.22
C PHE A 2 7.06 -3.42 -21.40
N ASP A 3 7.06 -4.74 -21.21
CA ASP A 3 6.09 -5.54 -20.46
C ASP A 3 6.29 -5.35 -18.94
N ARG A 4 6.32 -4.09 -18.49
CA ARG A 4 6.54 -3.75 -17.08
C ARG A 4 5.23 -3.93 -16.32
N LYS A 5 5.23 -4.83 -15.34
CA LYS A 5 4.12 -4.93 -14.38
C LYS A 5 4.04 -3.64 -13.55
N PRO A 6 2.83 -3.10 -13.32
CA PRO A 6 2.66 -1.95 -12.44
C PRO A 6 3.10 -2.30 -11.02
N THR A 7 3.62 -1.29 -10.31
CA THR A 7 3.90 -1.37 -8.87
C THR A 7 2.61 -1.39 -8.07
N SER A 8 2.66 -1.77 -6.79
CA SER A 8 1.49 -1.73 -5.91
C SER A 8 0.93 -0.31 -5.71
N PHE A 9 1.79 0.70 -5.70
CA PHE A 9 1.40 2.11 -5.68
C PHE A 9 0.62 2.52 -6.93
N GLU A 10 1.08 2.10 -8.12
CA GLU A 10 0.37 2.34 -9.38
C GLU A 10 -0.95 1.57 -9.46
N SER A 11 -0.97 0.32 -8.98
CA SER A 11 -2.18 -0.49 -8.90
C SER A 11 -3.24 0.09 -7.97
N CYS A 12 -2.86 0.84 -6.94
CA CYS A 12 -3.83 1.54 -6.09
C CYS A 12 -4.63 2.61 -6.83
N LEU A 13 -4.06 3.22 -7.88
CA LEU A 13 -4.78 4.19 -8.69
C LEU A 13 -6.05 3.57 -9.31
N GLU A 14 -5.92 2.38 -9.89
CA GLU A 14 -7.04 1.65 -10.50
C GLU A 14 -8.11 1.36 -9.45
N ALA A 15 -7.73 0.70 -8.36
CA ALA A 15 -8.65 0.34 -7.28
C ALA A 15 -9.35 1.57 -6.66
N ALA A 16 -8.61 2.65 -6.40
CA ALA A 16 -9.16 3.90 -5.87
C ALA A 16 -10.03 4.63 -6.88
N SER A 17 -9.75 4.53 -8.18
CA SER A 17 -10.56 5.19 -9.21
C SER A 17 -11.94 4.55 -9.34
N GLU A 18 -12.01 3.22 -9.28
CA GLU A 18 -13.23 2.43 -9.49
C GLU A 18 -14.11 2.32 -8.23
N ASN A 19 -13.55 2.57 -7.04
CA ASN A 19 -14.25 2.39 -5.78
C ASN A 19 -14.31 3.71 -5.00
N THR A 20 -15.51 4.26 -4.80
CA THR A 20 -15.68 5.57 -4.14
C THR A 20 -15.58 5.52 -2.61
N ARG A 21 -15.63 4.32 -2.01
CA ARG A 21 -15.68 4.10 -0.56
C ARG A 21 -14.43 3.43 0.01
N VAL A 22 -13.30 3.56 -0.67
CA VAL A 22 -12.03 2.98 -0.19
C VAL A 22 -11.15 4.02 0.51
N GLU A 23 -10.33 3.53 1.43
CA GLU A 23 -9.09 4.19 1.84
C GLU A 23 -7.91 3.60 1.07
N VAL A 24 -6.95 4.44 0.71
CA VAL A 24 -5.66 3.99 0.19
C VAL A 24 -4.70 3.85 1.37
N VAL A 25 -4.03 2.71 1.46
CA VAL A 25 -3.09 2.41 2.53
C VAL A 25 -1.72 2.20 1.90
N HIS A 26 -0.73 2.94 2.40
CA HIS A 26 0.68 2.61 2.19
C HIS A 26 1.18 1.97 3.47
N GLY A 27 1.95 0.89 3.38
CA GLY A 27 2.46 0.23 4.57
C GLY A 27 3.64 -0.67 4.29
N TRP A 28 4.32 -1.05 5.37
CA TRP A 28 5.34 -2.08 5.34
C TRP A 28 4.69 -3.45 5.54
N ILE A 29 4.92 -4.35 4.59
CA ILE A 29 4.44 -5.74 4.62
C ILE A 29 5.60 -6.73 4.64
N TRP A 30 5.39 -7.90 5.22
CA TRP A 30 6.38 -8.97 5.21
C TRP A 30 6.18 -9.90 4.01
N LYS A 31 7.16 -9.94 3.11
CA LYS A 31 7.22 -10.81 1.92
C LYS A 31 8.63 -11.38 1.78
N GLU A 32 8.75 -12.64 1.39
CA GLU A 32 10.04 -13.26 1.04
C GLU A 32 11.18 -13.00 2.05
N GLU A 33 10.87 -13.09 3.34
CA GLU A 33 11.82 -12.88 4.45
C GLU A 33 12.36 -11.44 4.62
N GLN A 34 11.67 -10.44 4.06
CA GLN A 34 11.98 -9.02 4.25
C GLN A 34 10.71 -8.17 4.39
N TRP A 35 10.87 -6.94 4.90
CA TRP A 35 9.84 -5.91 4.85
C TRP A 35 9.87 -5.20 3.50
N GLU A 36 8.72 -4.97 2.89
CA GLU A 36 8.57 -4.26 1.62
C GLU A 36 7.56 -3.13 1.76
N ALA A 37 7.91 -1.96 1.19
CA ALA A 37 6.99 -0.84 1.09
C ALA A 37 5.94 -1.16 0.01
N HIS A 38 4.67 -1.14 0.40
CA HIS A 38 3.57 -1.61 -0.43
C HIS A 38 2.33 -0.73 -0.29
N ALA A 39 1.42 -0.84 -1.25
CA ALA A 39 0.16 -0.13 -1.22
C ALA A 39 -1.02 -1.02 -1.60
N TRP A 40 -2.17 -0.79 -0.95
CA TRP A 40 -3.43 -1.45 -1.24
C TRP A 40 -4.61 -0.53 -0.91
N CYS A 41 -5.82 -0.91 -1.34
CA CYS A 41 -7.05 -0.23 -0.94
C CYS A 41 -7.82 -1.06 0.10
N GLU A 42 -8.52 -0.40 1.01
CA GLU A 42 -9.39 -1.05 2.00
C GLU A 42 -10.79 -0.50 1.95
N PHE A 43 -11.79 -1.38 2.15
CA PHE A 43 -13.17 -1.00 2.41
C PHE A 43 -13.78 -2.02 3.36
N ASP A 44 -14.52 -1.56 4.37
CA ASP A 44 -15.12 -2.42 5.40
C ASP A 44 -14.12 -3.46 5.95
N ASP A 45 -14.42 -4.76 5.82
CA ASP A 45 -13.59 -5.89 6.23
C ASP A 45 -12.80 -6.51 5.06
N ARG A 46 -12.55 -5.74 4.00
CA ARG A 46 -11.95 -6.21 2.74
C ARG A 46 -10.73 -5.38 2.34
N VAL A 47 -9.82 -6.06 1.64
CA VAL A 47 -8.62 -5.49 1.00
C VAL A 47 -8.72 -5.71 -0.51
N ILE A 48 -8.37 -4.69 -1.30
CA ILE A 48 -8.12 -4.77 -2.73
C ILE A 48 -6.63 -4.54 -2.94
N ASP A 49 -5.93 -5.60 -3.34
CA ASP A 49 -4.52 -5.55 -3.75
C ASP A 49 -4.40 -6.23 -5.11
N LEU A 50 -4.35 -5.41 -6.17
CA LEU A 50 -4.32 -5.89 -7.55
C LEU A 50 -2.98 -6.54 -7.94
N THR A 51 -1.96 -6.44 -7.08
CA THR A 51 -0.70 -7.19 -7.26
C THR A 51 -0.81 -8.63 -6.77
N GLU A 52 -1.75 -8.90 -5.87
CA GLU A 52 -2.02 -10.23 -5.31
C GLU A 52 -3.20 -10.93 -5.98
N SER A 53 -4.27 -10.19 -6.30
CA SER A 53 -5.50 -10.76 -6.82
C SER A 53 -6.35 -9.73 -7.55
N ARG A 54 -7.10 -10.16 -8.58
CA ARG A 54 -8.11 -9.35 -9.26
C ARG A 54 -9.41 -9.19 -8.45
N HIS A 55 -9.52 -9.85 -7.31
CA HIS A 55 -10.69 -9.81 -6.43
C HIS A 55 -10.31 -9.35 -5.03
N SER A 56 -11.24 -8.66 -4.37
CA SER A 56 -11.09 -8.32 -2.96
C SER A 56 -10.93 -9.56 -2.08
N MET A 57 -10.13 -9.46 -1.03
CA MET A 57 -9.90 -10.53 -0.05
C MET A 57 -10.28 -10.09 1.37
N PRO A 58 -10.57 -11.04 2.29
CA PRO A 58 -10.80 -10.69 3.69
C PRO A 58 -9.58 -9.97 4.27
N LYS A 59 -9.83 -8.84 4.94
CA LYS A 59 -8.79 -8.00 5.52
C LYS A 59 -7.99 -8.76 6.57
N PHE A 60 -8.65 -9.58 7.39
CA PHE A 60 -7.98 -10.40 8.39
C PHE A 60 -6.93 -11.33 7.76
N ASP A 61 -7.31 -12.04 6.68
CA ASP A 61 -6.41 -12.98 6.01
C ASP A 61 -5.22 -12.26 5.37
N PHE A 62 -5.44 -11.11 4.74
CA PHE A 62 -4.36 -10.27 4.20
C PHE A 62 -3.41 -9.83 5.31
N TYR A 63 -3.94 -9.37 6.44
CA TYR A 63 -3.14 -8.88 7.55
C TYR A 63 -2.29 -9.98 8.18
N VAL A 64 -2.86 -11.18 8.35
CA VAL A 64 -2.13 -12.34 8.84
C VAL A 64 -1.05 -12.78 7.85
N LYS A 65 -1.39 -12.90 6.56
CA LYS A 65 -0.45 -13.33 5.51
C LYS A 65 0.76 -12.40 5.41
N PHE A 66 0.54 -11.10 5.49
CA PHE A 66 1.55 -10.07 5.24
C PHE A 66 2.09 -9.39 6.50
N LYS A 67 1.73 -9.89 7.69
CA LYS A 67 2.10 -9.32 9.00
C LYS A 67 1.81 -7.82 9.09
N VAL A 68 0.68 -7.38 8.53
CA VAL A 68 0.28 -5.97 8.54
C VAL A 68 0.00 -5.55 9.98
N ASP A 69 0.61 -4.45 10.39
CA ASP A 69 0.34 -3.78 11.66
C ASP A 69 -0.09 -2.34 11.34
N PRO A 70 -1.21 -1.83 11.90
CA PRO A 70 -1.63 -0.46 11.70
C PRO A 70 -0.54 0.58 12.01
N LYS A 71 0.39 0.30 12.93
CA LYS A 71 1.52 1.18 13.25
C LYS A 71 2.53 1.30 12.10
N ARG A 72 2.55 0.31 11.19
CA ARG A 72 3.39 0.27 9.97
C ARG A 72 2.69 0.88 8.75
N CYS A 73 1.56 1.55 8.92
CA CYS A 73 0.72 2.03 7.83
C CYS A 73 0.50 3.55 7.88
N LYS A 74 0.34 4.13 6.69
CA LYS A 74 -0.19 5.47 6.45
C LYS A 74 -1.45 5.35 5.61
N ARG A 75 -2.51 6.03 6.03
CA ARG A 75 -3.85 5.93 5.43
C ARG A 75 -4.24 7.26 4.82
N TYR A 76 -4.83 7.19 3.64
CA TYR A 76 -5.32 8.34 2.91
C TYR A 76 -6.77 8.07 2.53
N THR A 77 -7.62 9.07 2.70
CA THR A 77 -8.93 9.03 2.05
C THR A 77 -8.71 9.02 0.54
N ARG A 78 -9.65 8.45 -0.23
CA ARG A 78 -9.57 8.44 -1.69
C ARG A 78 -9.28 9.83 -2.28
N LEU A 79 -9.95 10.87 -1.80
CA LEU A 79 -9.78 12.24 -2.33
C LEU A 79 -8.38 12.78 -2.01
N HIS A 80 -7.92 12.62 -0.77
CA HIS A 80 -6.58 13.05 -0.37
C HIS A 80 -5.49 12.30 -1.14
N PHE A 81 -5.68 11.00 -1.42
CA PHE A 81 -4.77 10.26 -2.30
C PHE A 81 -4.65 10.90 -3.69
N PHE A 82 -5.77 11.26 -4.33
CA PHE A 82 -5.74 11.89 -5.65
C PHE A 82 -5.14 13.31 -5.63
N GLU A 83 -5.38 14.08 -4.57
CA GLU A 83 -4.71 15.37 -4.34
C GLU A 83 -3.19 15.19 -4.29
N LEU A 84 -2.70 14.25 -3.47
CA LEU A 84 -1.27 13.94 -3.38
C LEU A 84 -0.67 13.47 -4.72
N VAL A 85 -1.39 12.63 -5.48
CA VAL A 85 -0.93 12.22 -6.82
C VAL A 85 -0.80 13.42 -7.75
N GLY A 86 -1.76 14.35 -7.70
CA GLY A 86 -1.73 15.57 -8.50
C GLY A 86 -0.58 16.50 -8.11
N ASP A 87 -0.34 16.66 -6.82
CA ASP A 87 0.66 17.59 -6.27
C ASP A 87 2.10 17.04 -6.38
N GLU A 88 2.31 15.76 -6.08
CA GLU A 88 3.65 15.12 -6.05
C GLU A 88 4.07 14.56 -7.42
N GLY A 89 3.12 14.31 -8.32
CA GLY A 89 3.40 13.72 -9.63
C GLY A 89 3.83 12.24 -9.60
N HIS A 90 3.59 11.53 -8.49
CA HIS A 90 3.83 10.09 -8.35
C HIS A 90 2.79 9.42 -7.44
N PHE A 91 2.67 8.09 -7.49
CA PHE A 91 1.64 7.33 -6.74
C PHE A 91 2.03 6.94 -5.30
N GLY A 92 3.26 7.28 -4.91
CA GLY A 92 3.79 7.03 -3.58
C GLY A 92 5.06 6.17 -3.60
N PRO A 93 5.56 5.80 -2.41
CA PRO A 93 5.06 6.25 -1.10
C PRO A 93 5.25 7.75 -0.88
N PHE A 94 4.30 8.42 -0.23
CA PHE A 94 4.33 9.88 -0.01
C PHE A 94 5.20 10.28 1.20
N ASP A 95 5.07 9.56 2.31
CA ASP A 95 5.86 9.78 3.52
C ASP A 95 7.26 9.17 3.39
N LYS A 96 8.20 9.92 2.78
CA LYS A 96 9.56 9.44 2.46
C LYS A 96 10.43 9.15 3.69
N GLU A 97 10.14 9.79 4.83
CA GLU A 97 10.84 9.49 6.08
C GLU A 97 10.38 8.14 6.65
N PHE A 98 9.08 7.87 6.61
CA PHE A 98 8.51 6.60 7.05
C PHE A 98 8.81 5.44 6.08
N PHE A 99 8.78 5.71 4.78
CA PHE A 99 9.10 4.76 3.70
C PHE A 99 10.50 5.04 3.13
N PHE A 100 11.50 4.95 4.00
CA PHE A 100 12.89 5.31 3.69
C PHE A 100 13.58 4.45 2.61
N ALA A 101 13.00 3.31 2.25
CA ALA A 101 13.52 2.39 1.23
C ALA A 101 12.37 1.56 0.63
N ALA A 102 12.65 0.85 -0.45
CA ALA A 102 11.69 -0.09 -1.05
C ALA A 102 11.57 -1.39 -0.22
N SER A 103 12.66 -1.85 0.39
CA SER A 103 12.68 -3.00 1.29
C SER A 103 13.60 -2.79 2.50
N SER A 104 13.43 -3.60 3.54
CA SER A 104 14.23 -3.60 4.76
C SER A 104 14.33 -5.00 5.37
N ALA A 105 15.54 -5.44 5.70
CA ALA A 105 15.76 -6.71 6.41
C ALA A 105 15.38 -6.64 7.90
N THR A 106 15.42 -5.44 8.49
CA THR A 106 15.03 -5.18 9.88
C THR A 106 13.65 -4.52 9.94
N ASP A 107 12.98 -4.61 11.09
CA ASP A 107 11.68 -3.97 11.27
C ASP A 107 11.77 -2.44 11.06
N PRO A 108 11.01 -1.86 10.12
CA PRO A 108 11.03 -0.43 9.84
C PRO A 108 10.67 0.42 11.06
N LEU A 109 9.89 -0.11 12.02
CA LEU A 109 9.55 0.63 13.23
C LEU A 109 10.71 0.75 14.22
N GLU A 110 11.66 -0.19 14.23
CA GLU A 110 12.85 -0.11 15.08
C GLU A 110 13.79 1.03 14.65
N ARG A 111 13.72 1.42 13.37
CA ARG A 111 14.56 2.49 12.82
C ARG A 111 14.01 3.90 13.10
N LEU A 112 12.73 4.01 13.45
CA LEU A 112 12.05 5.28 13.71
C LEU A 112 12.03 5.67 15.20
N GLN A 113 12.61 4.83 16.07
CA GLN A 113 12.78 5.08 17.51
C GLN A 113 14.15 5.69 17.80
#